data_AF-A0A0B6XUP1-F1
#
_entry.id   AF-A0A0B6XUP1-F1
#
_cell.length_a   1.000
_cell.length_b   1.000
_cell.length_c   1.000
_cell.angle_alpha   90.00
_cell.angle_beta   90.00
_cell.angle_gamma   90.00
#
_symmetry.space_group_name_H-M   'P 1'
#
loop_
_entity.id
_entity.type
_entity.pdbx_description
1 polymer ?
#
loop_
_entity_poly.entity_id
_entity_poly.type
_entity_poly.pdbx_seq_one_letter_code
_entity_poly.pdbx_strand_id
1 'polypeptide(L)'
;QLYFILTDVNNGAYIQVRIILIINDVNDNPPSFVNLPYRVAIGEDYAVGLSVFKVSATDPDNGNGGQVTYSIVAANSGYNNTFDLDSNGIITLSKPLDYERMS
;
A
#
# COMPACT_ATOMS: atom_id res chain seq x y z
N GLN A 1 -22.43 -2.91 -15.95
CA GLN A 1 -22.58 -3.22 -17.40
C GLN A 1 -24.06 -3.27 -17.74
N LEU A 2 -24.47 -2.74 -18.90
CA LEU A 2 -25.88 -2.70 -19.33
C LEU A 2 -26.02 -3.20 -20.78
N TYR A 3 -27.12 -3.90 -21.05
CA TYR A 3 -27.44 -4.46 -22.38
C TYR A 3 -28.78 -3.92 -22.86
N PHE A 4 -28.80 -3.46 -24.12
CA PHE A 4 -30.03 -3.16 -24.83
C PHE A 4 -30.07 -3.97 -26.13
N ILE A 5 -31.25 -4.53 -26.42
CA ILE A 5 -31.56 -5.14 -27.70
C ILE A 5 -32.61 -4.24 -28.34
N LEU A 6 -32.24 -3.60 -29.44
CA LEU A 6 -33.17 -2.82 -30.24
C LEU A 6 -33.64 -3.70 -31.38
N THR A 7 -34.93 -3.96 -31.47
CA THR A 7 -35.53 -4.77 -32.54
C THR A 7 -36.32 -3.87 -33.46
N ASP A 8 -36.05 -3.95 -34.76
CA ASP A 8 -36.86 -3.34 -35.80
C ASP A 8 -38.19 -4.11 -35.87
N VAL A 9 -39.27 -3.41 -35.53
CA VAL A 9 -40.63 -3.95 -35.48
C VAL A 9 -41.15 -4.38 -36.85
N ASN A 10 -40.51 -3.96 -37.95
CA ASN A 10 -41.00 -4.21 -39.31
C ASN A 10 -40.38 -5.44 -39.98
N ASN A 11 -39.16 -5.82 -39.61
CA ASN A 11 -38.43 -6.92 -40.26
C ASN A 11 -37.78 -7.90 -39.27
N GLY A 12 -37.87 -7.64 -37.96
CA GLY A 12 -37.32 -8.51 -36.91
C GLY A 12 -35.79 -8.46 -36.76
N ALA A 13 -35.11 -7.57 -37.50
CA ALA A 13 -33.68 -7.35 -37.30
C ALA A 13 -33.44 -6.78 -35.90
N TYR A 14 -32.41 -7.26 -35.20
CA TYR A 14 -32.00 -6.68 -33.92
C TYR A 14 -30.56 -6.21 -33.95
N ILE A 15 -30.32 -5.08 -33.29
CA ILE A 15 -29.00 -4.56 -33.01
C ILE A 15 -28.78 -4.70 -31.51
N GLN A 16 -27.73 -5.43 -31.13
CA GLN A 16 -27.30 -5.54 -29.74
C GLN A 16 -26.27 -4.45 -29.45
N VAL A 17 -26.58 -3.55 -28.52
CA VAL A 17 -25.64 -2.52 -28.08
C VAL A 17 -25.13 -2.87 -26.69
N ARG A 18 -23.81 -2.96 -26.55
CA ARG A 18 -23.13 -3.23 -25.27
C ARG A 18 -22.53 -1.94 -24.74
N ILE A 19 -22.96 -1.50 -23.57
CA ILE A 19 -22.35 -0.36 -22.86
C ILE A 19 -21.53 -0.90 -21.68
N ILE A 20 -20.23 -0.61 -21.70
CA ILE A 20 -19.31 -0.89 -20.60
C ILE A 20 -18.99 0.45 -19.95
N LEU A 21 -19.45 0.64 -18.72
CA LEU A 21 -19.02 1.75 -17.89
C LEU A 21 -17.70 1.34 -17.22
N ILE A 22 -16.61 2.01 -17.58
CA ILE A 22 -15.32 1.88 -16.91
C ILE A 22 -15.15 3.15 -16.08
N ILE A 23 -15.37 3.04 -14.78
CA ILE A 23 -14.99 4.11 -13.86
C ILE A 23 -13.50 3.91 -13.63
N ASN A 24 -12.68 4.83 -14.14
CA ASN A 24 -11.27 4.89 -13.76
C ASN A 24 -11.24 5.35 -12.30
N ASP A 25 -10.71 4.49 -11.44
CA ASP A 25 -10.61 4.69 -10.00
C ASP A 25 -9.90 6.01 -9.69
N VAL A 26 -10.64 6.96 -9.12
CA VAL A 26 -10.05 8.12 -8.45
C VAL A 26 -9.80 7.64 -7.04
N ASN A 27 -8.54 7.60 -6.59
CA ASN A 27 -8.25 7.25 -5.19
C ASN A 27 -8.90 8.33 -4.31
N ASP A 28 -10.05 7.98 -3.75
CA ASP A 28 -10.91 8.85 -2.94
C ASP A 28 -10.69 8.54 -1.44
N ASN A 29 -9.99 7.44 -1.11
CA ASN A 29 -9.71 7.03 0.25
C ASN A 29 -8.20 6.81 0.45
N PRO A 30 -7.49 7.66 1.19
CA PRO A 30 -6.05 7.46 1.40
C PRO A 30 -5.76 6.19 2.24
N PRO A 31 -4.60 5.53 2.03
CA PRO A 31 -4.20 4.39 2.83
C PRO A 31 -4.12 4.71 4.33
N SER A 32 -4.58 3.80 5.17
CA SER A 32 -4.55 3.92 6.63
C SER A 32 -3.79 2.77 7.27
N PHE A 33 -2.84 3.08 8.15
CA PHE A 33 -2.14 2.06 8.94
C PHE A 33 -3.08 1.36 9.92
N VAL A 34 -2.90 0.06 10.09
CA VAL A 34 -3.67 -0.76 11.05
C VAL A 34 -2.91 -0.89 12.38
N ASN A 35 -3.61 -1.20 13.48
CA ASN A 35 -2.99 -1.54 14.77
C ASN A 35 -2.03 -0.48 15.36
N LEU A 36 -2.32 0.80 15.14
CA LEU A 36 -1.57 1.90 15.75
C LEU A 36 -1.86 2.02 17.27
N PRO A 37 -0.89 2.51 18.08
CA PRO A 37 0.48 2.85 17.70
C PRO A 37 1.38 1.61 17.67
N TYR A 38 2.34 1.59 16.74
CA TYR A 38 3.39 0.58 16.74
C TYR A 38 4.45 0.88 17.81
N ARG A 39 4.80 -0.12 18.61
CA ARG A 39 5.91 -0.06 19.57
C ARG A 39 6.73 -1.33 19.45
N VAL A 40 8.01 -1.19 19.15
CA VAL A 40 8.95 -2.30 19.00
C VAL A 40 10.23 -1.94 19.75
N ALA A 41 10.75 -2.90 20.50
CA ALA A 41 12.03 -2.79 21.18
C ALA A 41 12.96 -3.89 20.63
N ILE A 42 14.15 -3.48 20.22
CA ILE A 42 15.26 -4.35 19.79
C ILE A 42 16.50 -3.90 20.56
N GLY A 43 17.44 -4.82 20.84
CA GLY A 43 18.71 -4.53 21.52
C GLY A 43 19.81 -4.04 20.58
N GLU A 44 20.92 -3.55 21.12
CA GLU A 44 22.09 -3.13 20.32
C GLU A 44 22.78 -4.31 19.62
N ASP A 45 22.65 -5.49 20.20
CA ASP A 45 23.13 -6.77 19.69
C ASP A 45 22.25 -7.33 18.56
N TYR A 46 21.17 -6.63 18.19
CA TYR A 46 20.30 -7.06 17.10
C TYR A 46 21.09 -7.11 15.78
N ALA A 47 21.06 -8.27 15.14
CA ALA A 47 21.87 -8.50 13.96
C ALA A 47 21.36 -7.69 12.75
N VAL A 48 22.30 -7.07 12.05
CA VAL A 48 22.05 -6.40 10.77
C VAL A 48 21.52 -7.41 9.74
N GLY A 49 20.55 -6.98 8.95
CA GLY A 49 19.85 -7.78 7.94
C GLY A 49 18.63 -8.53 8.45
N LEU A 50 18.36 -8.52 9.77
CA LEU A 50 17.18 -9.14 10.34
C LEU A 50 15.96 -8.22 10.30
N SER A 51 14.81 -8.81 9.99
CA SER A 51 13.51 -8.12 10.07
C SER A 51 13.23 -7.71 11.51
N VAL A 52 12.87 -6.44 11.70
CA VAL A 52 12.54 -5.83 12.99
C VAL A 52 11.03 -5.88 13.22
N PHE A 53 10.25 -5.50 12.21
CA PHE A 53 8.80 -5.39 12.33
C PHE A 53 8.12 -5.40 10.96
N LYS A 54 6.82 -5.70 10.92
CA LYS A 54 5.98 -5.54 9.72
C LYS A 54 4.91 -4.51 9.96
N VAL A 55 4.94 -3.42 9.21
CA VAL A 55 3.83 -2.46 9.13
C VAL A 55 2.80 -2.95 8.11
N SER A 56 1.55 -2.53 8.30
CA SER A 56 0.48 -2.76 7.34
C SER A 56 -0.41 -1.54 7.28
N ALA A 57 -0.80 -1.17 6.06
CA ALA A 57 -1.85 -0.21 5.79
C ALA A 57 -2.84 -0.79 4.78
N THR A 58 -4.06 -0.29 4.84
CA THR A 58 -5.16 -0.68 3.96
C THR A 58 -5.75 0.54 3.30
N ASP A 59 -6.08 0.41 2.03
CA ASP A 59 -6.80 1.40 1.24
C ASP A 59 -8.04 0.67 0.66
N PRO A 60 -9.27 1.17 0.89
CA PRO A 60 -10.49 0.49 0.46
C PRO A 60 -10.81 0.65 -1.04
N ASP A 61 -10.01 1.42 -1.79
CA ASP A 61 -10.23 1.67 -3.21
C ASP A 61 -9.94 0.42 -4.07
N ASN A 62 -10.57 0.33 -5.24
CA ASN A 62 -10.59 -0.91 -6.04
C ASN A 62 -9.49 -0.95 -7.10
N GLY A 63 -8.74 -2.04 -7.16
CA GLY A 63 -7.69 -2.19 -8.18
C GLY A 63 -6.47 -1.36 -7.82
N ASN A 64 -5.96 -0.54 -8.74
CA ASN A 64 -4.72 0.20 -8.52
C ASN A 64 -4.84 1.37 -7.54
N GLY A 65 -6.04 1.94 -7.33
CA GLY A 65 -6.21 3.01 -6.35
C GLY A 65 -5.97 2.53 -4.92
N GLY A 66 -6.25 1.25 -4.63
CA GLY A 66 -5.97 0.62 -3.34
C GLY A 66 -4.52 0.15 -3.12
N GLN A 67 -3.60 0.43 -4.05
CA GLN A 67 -2.22 -0.06 -3.94
C GLN A 67 -1.40 0.78 -2.95
N VAL A 68 -0.96 0.15 -1.87
CA VAL A 68 -0.13 0.80 -0.85
C VAL A 68 1.35 0.70 -1.20
N THR A 69 2.06 1.82 -1.15
CA THR A 69 3.53 1.88 -1.21
C THR A 69 4.08 2.48 0.08
N TYR A 70 5.16 1.90 0.60
CA TYR A 70 5.77 2.31 1.86
C TYR A 70 7.09 3.05 1.63
N SER A 71 7.39 4.04 2.48
CA SER A 71 8.68 4.72 2.51
C SER A 71 9.00 5.24 3.92
N ILE A 72 10.29 5.31 4.26
CA ILE A 72 10.77 5.93 5.50
C ILE A 72 11.05 7.41 5.17
N VAL A 73 10.30 8.32 5.79
CA VAL A 73 10.41 9.77 5.54
C VAL A 73 11.56 10.40 6.32
N ALA A 74 11.74 10.00 7.57
CA ALA A 74 12.79 10.53 8.43
C ALA A 74 13.09 9.55 9.58
N ALA A 75 14.35 9.58 10.04
CA ALA A 75 14.76 9.01 11.31
C ALA A 75 15.33 10.12 12.19
N ASN A 76 15.38 9.90 13.50
CA ASN A 76 16.06 10.83 14.41
C ASN A 76 17.52 11.02 14.00
N SER A 77 18.08 12.20 14.29
CA SER A 77 19.50 12.50 14.10
C SER A 77 20.37 11.38 14.67
N GLY A 78 21.21 10.78 13.83
CA GLY A 78 22.05 9.62 14.17
C GLY A 78 21.59 8.28 13.59
N TYR A 79 20.31 8.15 13.20
CA TYR A 79 19.72 6.89 12.69
C TYR A 79 19.37 6.92 11.20
N ASN A 80 19.89 7.90 10.46
CA ASN A 80 19.69 7.97 9.02
C ASN A 80 20.23 6.70 8.33
N ASN A 81 19.35 6.06 7.56
CA ASN A 81 19.61 4.79 6.87
C ASN A 81 20.01 3.65 7.83
N THR A 82 19.56 3.68 9.09
CA THR A 82 19.72 2.55 10.01
C THR A 82 18.65 1.48 9.77
N PHE A 83 17.51 1.85 9.22
CA PHE A 83 16.43 0.94 8.87
C PHE A 83 16.11 1.04 7.39
N ASP A 84 15.83 -0.13 6.79
CA ASP A 84 15.29 -0.26 5.44
C ASP A 84 13.84 -0.72 5.53
N LEU A 85 13.06 -0.40 4.49
CA LEU A 85 11.66 -0.80 4.36
C LEU A 85 11.44 -1.36 2.97
N ASP A 86 10.93 -2.59 2.91
CA ASP A 86 10.58 -3.22 1.64
C ASP A 86 9.15 -2.85 1.18
N SER A 87 8.79 -3.25 -0.04
CA SER A 87 7.46 -3.01 -0.61
C SER A 87 6.33 -3.77 0.09
N ASN A 88 6.65 -4.77 0.92
CA ASN A 88 5.69 -5.55 1.70
C ASN A 88 5.47 -5.01 3.11
N GLY A 89 6.12 -3.89 3.47
CA GLY A 89 6.03 -3.27 4.78
C GLY A 89 6.97 -3.90 5.83
N ILE A 90 7.96 -4.71 5.43
CA ILE A 90 8.96 -5.26 6.35
C ILE A 90 10.04 -4.22 6.61
N ILE A 91 10.19 -3.85 7.87
CA ILE A 91 11.28 -3.03 8.37
C ILE A 91 12.44 -3.95 8.74
N THR A 92 13.64 -3.65 8.25
CA THR A 92 14.88 -4.41 8.51
C THR A 92 15.94 -3.49 9.09
N LEU A 93 16.81 -4.03 9.96
CA LEU A 93 17.96 -3.31 10.48
C LEU A 93 19.10 -3.31 9.46
N SER A 94 19.52 -2.15 8.97
CA SER A 94 20.53 -2.00 7.91
C SER A 94 21.92 -1.65 8.44
N LYS A 95 21.99 -1.10 9.65
CA LYS A 95 23.23 -0.74 10.33
C LYS A 95 23.19 -1.16 11.79
N PRO A 96 24.34 -1.45 12.42
CA PRO A 96 24.38 -1.73 13.85
C PRO A 96 23.77 -0.58 14.64
N LEU A 97 23.10 -0.92 15.73
CA LEU A 97 22.65 0.06 16.70
C LEU A 97 23.80 0.43 17.62
N ASP A 98 23.82 1.71 17.98
CA ASP A 98 24.77 2.29 18.91
C ASP A 98 23.96 3.26 19.76
N TYR A 99 23.62 2.85 20.99
CA TYR A 99 22.82 3.68 21.90
C TYR A 99 23.59 4.89 22.42
N GLU A 100 24.93 4.84 22.42
CA GLU A 100 25.77 5.91 22.93
C GLU A 100 25.76 7.12 21.98
N ARG A 101 25.50 6.88 20.68
CA ARG A 101 25.20 7.92 19.69
C ARG A 101 23.85 8.63 19.87
N MET A 102 23.01 8.20 20.82
CA MET A 102 21.75 8.88 21.17
C MET A 102 21.93 10.05 22.13
N SER A 103 23.14 10.25 22.69
CA SER A 103 23.47 11.31 23.66
C SER A 103 23.96 12.61 23.00
#